data_AF-F4S1D9-F1
#
_entry.id   AF-F4S1D9-F1
#
_cell.length_a   1.000
_cell.length_b   1.000
_cell.length_c   1.000
_cell.angle_alpha   90.00
_cell.angle_beta   90.00
_cell.angle_gamma   90.00
#
_symmetry.space_group_name_H-M   'P 1'
#
loop_
_entity.id
_entity.type
_entity.pdbx_description
1 polymer ?
#
loop_
_entity_poly.entity_id
_entity_poly.type
_entity_poly.pdbx_seq_one_letter_code
_entity_poly.pdbx_strand_id
1 'polypeptide(L)'
;MTDDEILAFKQRILLDIAFHNIHICEGPQYEKEDEETLAENKELMVLSLCLTFGYAIFLSQQYPSGTVEVDNKDHCDFLKLRQMLIQTHMEELKEHTLNVLYENYGSQKLLSTGVTQDHPVLKEIKSEQSLHEAQLSKMESEMKMVFQQKVAEKKDKLKQSEEELYARYCDMKEALEKQCDQFAYVFLWYFKGLNWKIRNVD
;
A
#
# COMPACT_ATOMS: atom_id res chain seq x y z
N MET A 1 -9.83 3.92 44.08
CA MET A 1 -10.78 4.59 43.17
C MET A 1 -11.70 3.53 42.64
N THR A 2 -12.96 3.85 42.43
CA THR A 2 -13.91 2.94 41.76
C THR A 2 -13.59 2.88 40.26
N ASP A 3 -14.02 1.82 39.58
CA ASP A 3 -13.71 1.62 38.15
C ASP A 3 -14.25 2.76 37.27
N ASP A 4 -15.42 3.31 37.63
CA ASP A 4 -16.02 4.46 36.96
C ASP A 4 -15.19 5.75 37.12
N GLU A 5 -14.62 5.98 38.31
CA GLU A 5 -13.73 7.11 38.56
C GLU A 5 -12.42 6.99 37.78
N ILE A 6 -11.90 5.77 37.64
CA ILE A 6 -10.68 5.48 36.87
C ILE A 6 -10.91 5.78 35.38
N LEU A 7 -12.05 5.36 34.82
CA LEU A 7 -12.41 5.64 33.43
C LEU A 7 -12.54 7.14 33.17
N ALA A 8 -13.25 7.87 34.03
CA ALA A 8 -13.40 9.32 33.92
C ALA A 8 -12.04 10.04 34.03
N PHE A 9 -11.17 9.57 34.92
CA PHE A 9 -9.83 10.13 35.10
C PHE A 9 -8.93 9.88 33.89
N LYS A 10 -8.95 8.67 33.32
CA LYS A 10 -8.25 8.31 32.08
C LYS A 10 -8.65 9.22 30.93
N GLN A 11 -9.95 9.44 30.72
CA GLN A 11 -10.45 10.34 29.68
C GLN A 11 -9.96 11.78 29.87
N ARG A 12 -9.95 12.27 31.12
CA ARG A 12 -9.47 13.62 31.42
C ARG A 12 -7.99 13.79 31.09
N ILE A 13 -7.15 12.81 31.44
CA ILE A 13 -5.72 12.84 31.11
C ILE A 13 -5.50 12.90 29.60
N LEU A 14 -6.23 12.09 28.82
CA LEU A 14 -6.10 12.09 27.36
C LEU A 14 -6.48 13.45 26.74
N LEU A 15 -7.54 14.08 27.27
CA LEU A 15 -7.93 15.43 26.84
C LEU A 15 -6.86 16.46 27.18
N ASP A 16 -6.28 16.39 28.38
CA ASP A 16 -5.22 17.31 28.79
C ASP A 16 -3.95 17.12 27.95
N ILE A 17 -3.56 15.88 27.62
CA ILE A 17 -2.42 15.60 26.73
C ILE A 17 -2.66 16.18 25.34
N ALA A 18 -3.85 15.95 24.77
CA ALA A 18 -4.21 16.50 23.47
C ALA A 18 -4.21 18.04 23.49
N PHE A 19 -4.70 18.65 24.57
CA PHE A 19 -4.71 20.11 24.73
C PHE A 19 -3.30 20.70 24.78
N HIS A 20 -2.36 20.03 25.46
CA HIS A 20 -0.97 20.49 25.55
C HIS A 20 -0.08 20.04 24.37
N ASN A 21 -0.67 19.36 23.37
CA ASN A 21 0.02 18.83 22.21
C ASN A 21 1.26 17.99 22.58
N ILE A 22 1.14 17.18 23.63
CA ILE A 22 2.20 16.28 24.06
C ILE A 22 2.17 15.05 23.15
N HIS A 23 3.24 14.85 22.39
CA HIS A 23 3.37 13.68 21.54
C HIS A 23 3.61 12.42 22.40
N ILE A 24 2.62 11.54 22.44
CA ILE A 24 2.72 10.21 23.02
C ILE A 24 3.38 9.29 21.98
N CYS A 25 4.19 8.33 22.44
CA CYS A 25 4.70 7.29 21.56
C CYS A 25 3.54 6.36 21.19
N GLU A 26 3.14 6.39 19.93
CA GLU A 26 2.14 5.48 19.38
C GLU A 26 2.86 4.31 18.71
N GLY A 27 2.29 3.11 18.82
CA GLY A 27 2.72 1.97 18.00
C GLY A 27 2.41 2.26 16.51
N PRO A 28 3.18 1.72 15.57
CA PRO A 28 2.92 1.86 14.14
C PRO A 28 1.57 1.22 13.81
N GLN A 29 0.71 1.98 13.14
CA GLN A 29 -0.52 1.44 12.55
C GLN A 29 -0.16 0.82 11.20
N TYR A 30 -0.18 -0.51 11.09
CA TYR A 30 0.00 -1.17 9.81
C TYR A 30 -1.33 -1.23 9.04
N GLU A 31 -1.33 -0.97 7.73
CA GLU A 31 -2.54 -0.99 6.87
C GLU A 31 -3.31 -2.33 6.86
N LYS A 32 -2.75 -3.39 7.45
CA LYS A 32 -3.32 -4.74 7.53
C LYS A 32 -3.48 -5.23 8.98
N GLU A 33 -3.52 -4.35 9.97
CA GLU A 33 -3.87 -4.76 11.33
C GLU A 33 -5.37 -5.05 11.44
N ASP A 34 -5.69 -6.16 12.11
CA ASP A 34 -7.06 -6.50 12.46
C ASP A 34 -7.63 -5.48 13.44
N GLU A 35 -8.94 -5.22 13.37
CA GLU A 35 -9.65 -4.21 14.19
C GLU A 35 -9.52 -4.50 15.70
N GLU A 36 -9.33 -5.77 16.07
CA GLU A 36 -9.05 -6.24 17.44
C GLU A 36 -7.68 -5.75 17.94
N THR A 37 -6.62 -5.89 17.14
CA THR A 37 -5.26 -5.42 17.47
C THR A 37 -5.20 -3.89 17.57
N LEU A 38 -5.95 -3.18 16.73
CA LEU A 38 -6.04 -1.73 16.78
C LEU A 38 -6.76 -1.24 18.04
N ALA A 39 -7.83 -1.93 18.45
CA ALA A 39 -8.55 -1.64 19.69
C ALA A 39 -7.66 -1.90 20.92
N GLU A 40 -6.93 -3.01 20.94
CA GLU A 40 -5.96 -3.33 22.00
C GLU A 40 -4.87 -2.26 22.09
N ASN A 41 -4.23 -1.89 20.97
CA ASN A 41 -3.23 -0.81 20.95
C ASN A 41 -3.78 0.52 21.49
N LYS A 42 -5.04 0.85 21.19
CA LYS A 42 -5.70 2.07 21.65
C LYS A 42 -6.06 2.04 23.14
N GLU A 43 -6.48 0.90 23.67
CA GLU A 43 -6.71 0.72 25.12
C GLU A 43 -5.41 0.82 25.92
N LEU A 44 -4.28 0.44 25.31
CA LEU A 44 -2.95 0.48 25.92
C LEU A 44 -2.28 1.85 25.87
N MET A 45 -2.64 2.73 24.91
CA MET A 45 -2.18 4.12 24.87
C MET A 45 -2.58 4.94 26.11
N VAL A 46 -3.59 4.48 26.83
CA VAL A 46 -4.09 5.09 28.08
C VAL A 46 -3.25 4.69 29.29
N LEU A 47 -2.23 3.85 29.10
CA LEU A 47 -1.56 3.16 30.16
C LEU A 47 -0.17 3.71 30.41
N SER A 48 -0.09 4.69 31.31
CA SER A 48 1.19 5.08 31.90
C SER A 48 1.09 5.32 33.39
N LEU A 49 2.07 4.72 34.06
CA LEU A 49 2.69 5.09 35.32
C LEU A 49 2.09 4.54 36.63
N CYS A 50 2.57 3.34 36.99
CA CYS A 50 2.96 3.06 38.37
C CYS A 50 4.19 2.13 38.39
N LEU A 51 5.38 2.72 38.25
CA LEU A 51 6.65 2.04 38.55
C LEU A 51 7.38 2.86 39.62
N THR A 52 6.97 2.67 40.88
CA THR A 52 7.81 3.06 42.00
C THR A 52 9.01 2.12 42.06
N PHE A 53 10.18 2.67 41.72
CA PHE A 53 11.49 2.06 41.92
C PHE A 53 11.63 1.59 43.37
N GLY A 54 11.67 0.27 43.55
CA GLY A 54 11.79 -0.35 44.85
C GLY A 54 11.84 -1.87 44.75
N TYR A 55 12.92 -2.40 44.20
CA TYR A 55 13.50 -3.72 44.54
C TYR A 55 12.48 -4.82 44.86
N ALA A 56 12.07 -5.57 43.82
CA ALA A 56 11.80 -7.02 43.80
C ALA A 56 10.93 -7.71 44.88
N ILE A 57 10.38 -7.07 45.90
CA ILE A 57 9.89 -7.82 47.08
C ILE A 57 8.36 -7.88 47.21
N PHE A 58 7.56 -7.04 46.55
CA PHE A 58 6.10 -7.16 46.69
C PHE A 58 5.36 -6.94 45.38
N LEU A 59 5.12 -8.05 44.65
CA LEU A 59 4.13 -8.15 43.57
C LEU A 59 2.70 -8.01 44.09
N SER A 60 2.50 -7.81 45.39
CA SER A 60 1.22 -7.55 45.99
C SER A 60 1.30 -6.49 47.09
N GLN A 61 0.40 -5.51 47.06
CA GLN A 61 0.27 -4.50 48.09
C GLN A 61 -0.88 -4.90 49.02
N GLN A 62 -0.57 -5.12 50.29
CA GLN A 62 -1.58 -5.47 51.29
C GLN A 62 -2.15 -4.22 51.94
N TYR A 63 -3.46 -4.06 51.83
CA TYR A 63 -4.24 -3.09 52.59
C TYR A 63 -5.04 -3.84 53.67
N PRO A 64 -5.42 -3.18 54.78
CA PRO A 64 -6.29 -3.77 55.80
C PRO A 64 -7.64 -4.28 55.25
N SER A 65 -8.07 -3.76 54.10
CA SER A 65 -9.30 -4.11 53.39
C SER A 65 -9.13 -5.17 52.29
N GLY A 66 -7.91 -5.64 52.02
CA GLY A 66 -7.63 -6.63 50.97
C GLY A 66 -6.22 -6.51 50.38
N THR A 67 -5.82 -7.52 49.62
CA THR A 67 -4.52 -7.56 48.92
C THR A 67 -4.71 -7.24 47.45
N VAL A 68 -3.92 -6.32 46.91
CA VAL A 68 -3.90 -5.97 45.49
C VAL A 68 -2.69 -6.64 44.85
N GLU A 69 -2.93 -7.56 43.92
CA GLU A 69 -1.88 -8.27 43.19
C GLU A 69 -1.61 -7.60 41.84
N VAL A 70 -0.34 -7.34 41.55
CA VAL A 70 0.12 -6.67 40.32
C VAL A 70 0.05 -7.60 39.10
N ASP A 71 0.11 -8.91 39.33
CA ASP A 71 0.02 -9.96 38.30
C ASP A 71 -1.44 -10.37 37.98
N ASN A 72 -2.44 -9.76 38.62
CA ASN A 72 -3.84 -10.05 38.34
C ASN A 72 -4.44 -8.96 37.43
N LYS A 73 -4.99 -9.40 36.28
CA LYS A 73 -5.60 -8.53 35.25
C LYS A 73 -6.80 -7.74 35.75
N ASP A 74 -7.50 -8.22 36.78
CA ASP A 74 -8.68 -7.57 37.35
C ASP A 74 -8.29 -6.40 38.28
N HIS A 75 -7.05 -6.38 38.77
CA HIS A 75 -6.55 -5.35 39.69
C HIS A 75 -5.69 -4.30 39.00
N CYS A 76 -4.97 -4.69 37.93
CA CYS A 76 -4.05 -3.79 37.23
C CYS A 76 -3.80 -4.24 35.78
N ASP A 77 -3.69 -3.27 34.88
CA ASP A 77 -3.33 -3.49 33.48
C ASP A 77 -1.81 -3.73 33.27
N PHE A 78 -1.02 -3.92 34.34
CA PHE A 78 0.44 -4.07 34.30
C PHE A 78 0.92 -5.18 33.35
N LEU A 79 0.22 -6.32 33.35
CA LEU A 79 0.53 -7.44 32.46
C LEU A 79 0.45 -7.05 30.99
N LYS A 80 -0.57 -6.25 30.63
CA LYS A 80 -0.75 -5.78 29.25
C LYS A 80 0.36 -4.82 28.85
N LEU A 81 0.74 -3.89 29.73
CA LEU A 81 1.86 -2.96 29.50
C LEU A 81 3.19 -3.69 29.27
N ARG A 82 3.48 -4.69 30.11
CA ARG A 82 4.73 -5.47 30.02
C ARG A 82 4.80 -6.24 28.71
N GLN A 83 3.70 -6.86 28.30
CA GLN A 83 3.62 -7.61 27.05
C GLN A 83 3.89 -6.70 25.85
N MET A 84 3.21 -5.56 25.78
CA MET A 84 3.39 -4.54 24.74
C MET A 84 4.85 -4.05 24.67
N LEU A 85 5.40 -3.59 25.80
CA LEU A 85 6.72 -2.94 25.84
C LEU A 85 7.86 -3.91 25.51
N ILE A 86 7.77 -5.17 25.98
CA ILE A 86 8.88 -6.13 25.88
C ILE A 86 8.74 -7.04 24.66
N GLN A 87 7.53 -7.52 24.35
CA GLN A 87 7.34 -8.54 23.31
C GLN A 87 7.09 -7.94 21.93
N THR A 88 6.34 -6.83 21.85
CA THR A 88 5.85 -6.33 20.56
C THR A 88 6.59 -5.07 20.10
N HIS A 89 6.72 -4.04 20.96
CA HIS A 89 7.14 -2.69 20.54
C HIS A 89 8.57 -2.28 20.91
N MET A 90 9.38 -3.20 21.47
CA MET A 90 10.74 -2.85 21.92
C MET A 90 11.63 -2.39 20.76
N GLU A 91 11.54 -3.04 19.61
CA GLU A 91 12.39 -2.73 18.47
C GLU A 91 11.98 -1.41 17.81
N GLU A 92 10.68 -1.16 17.71
CA GLU A 92 10.12 0.10 17.20
C GLU A 92 10.50 1.29 18.09
N LEU A 93 10.47 1.12 19.41
CA LEU A 93 10.89 2.17 20.34
C LEU A 93 12.37 2.53 20.15
N LYS A 94 13.23 1.55 19.85
CA LYS A 94 14.64 1.81 19.50
C LYS A 94 14.74 2.57 18.17
N GLU A 95 14.03 2.11 17.14
CA GLU A 95 14.04 2.73 15.82
C GLU A 95 13.57 4.18 15.88
N HIS A 96 12.45 4.46 16.53
CA HIS A 96 11.93 5.82 16.70
C HIS A 96 12.91 6.70 17.49
N THR A 97 13.54 6.16 18.53
CA THR A 97 14.55 6.92 19.30
C THR A 97 15.75 7.29 18.44
N LEU A 98 16.23 6.37 17.60
CA LEU A 98 17.37 6.62 16.71
C LEU A 98 17.00 7.58 15.58
N ASN A 99 15.90 7.34 14.88
CA ASN A 99 15.57 8.06 13.65
C ASN A 99 14.94 9.43 13.92
N VAL A 100 14.24 9.60 15.05
CA VAL A 100 13.52 10.85 15.36
C VAL A 100 14.21 11.61 16.47
N LEU A 101 14.32 11.01 17.66
CA LEU A 101 14.79 11.74 18.85
C LEU A 101 16.28 12.10 18.74
N TYR A 102 17.12 11.17 18.28
CA TYR A 102 18.56 11.40 18.16
C TYR A 102 18.89 12.35 17.02
N GLU A 103 18.25 12.22 15.85
CA GLU A 103 18.42 13.15 14.73
C GLU A 103 17.96 14.58 15.07
N ASN A 104 16.83 14.71 15.78
CA ASN A 104 16.34 16.01 16.25
C ASN A 104 17.31 16.64 17.26
N TYR A 105 17.82 15.85 18.21
CA TYR A 105 18.82 16.32 19.16
C TYR A 105 20.11 16.73 18.44
N GLY A 106 20.61 15.93 17.50
CA GLY A 106 21.79 16.23 16.69
C GLY A 106 21.63 17.56 15.94
N SER A 107 20.49 17.73 15.26
CA SER A 107 20.15 18.97 14.54
C SER A 107 20.12 20.18 15.48
N GLN A 108 19.45 20.09 16.62
CA GLN A 108 19.41 21.17 17.61
C GLN A 108 20.78 21.46 18.22
N LYS A 109 21.61 20.43 18.43
CA LYS A 109 22.96 20.59 18.97
C LYS A 109 23.89 21.30 17.98
N LEU A 110 23.79 20.97 16.69
CA LEU A 110 24.53 21.66 15.63
C LEU A 110 24.12 23.13 15.53
N LEU A 111 22.82 23.42 15.56
CA LEU A 111 22.28 24.78 15.54
C LEU A 111 22.75 25.60 16.76
N SER A 112 22.72 25.02 17.96
CA SER A 112 23.16 25.71 19.18
C SER A 112 24.68 25.91 19.29
N THR A 113 25.47 25.08 18.60
CA THR A 113 26.93 25.22 18.54
C THR A 113 27.36 26.29 17.51
N GLY A 114 26.41 26.95 16.84
CA GLY A 114 26.69 28.02 15.88
C GLY A 114 27.26 27.52 14.55
N VAL A 115 27.25 26.21 14.33
CA VAL A 115 27.49 25.62 13.01
C VAL A 115 26.18 25.74 12.25
N THR A 116 25.90 26.93 11.70
CA THR A 116 24.90 27.02 10.64
C THR A 116 25.33 26.06 9.54
N GLN A 117 24.37 25.34 8.97
CA GLN A 117 24.57 24.47 7.80
C GLN A 117 24.86 25.31 6.53
N ASP A 118 25.73 26.31 6.62
CA ASP A 118 26.43 26.92 5.50
C ASP A 118 27.65 26.06 5.11
N HIS A 119 27.52 24.73 5.26
CA HIS A 119 28.55 23.82 4.79
C HIS A 119 28.45 23.77 3.26
N PRO A 120 29.48 24.20 2.50
CA PRO A 120 29.42 24.28 1.03
C PRO A 120 29.00 22.95 0.39
N VAL A 121 29.39 21.83 1.00
CA VAL A 121 29.03 20.46 0.60
C VAL A 121 27.52 20.21 0.60
N LEU A 122 26.74 20.74 1.56
CA LEU A 122 25.27 20.53 1.56
C LEU A 122 24.56 21.35 0.48
N LYS A 123 25.11 22.51 0.13
CA LYS A 123 24.61 23.35 -0.95
C LYS A 123 24.94 22.76 -2.31
N GLU A 124 26.14 22.21 -2.45
CA GLU A 124 26.55 21.40 -3.61
C GLU A 124 25.64 20.17 -3.75
N ILE A 125 25.45 19.37 -2.70
CA ILE A 125 24.57 18.18 -2.74
C ILE A 125 23.12 18.56 -3.11
N LYS A 126 22.54 19.63 -2.53
CA LYS A 126 21.19 20.08 -2.91
C LYS A 126 21.11 20.56 -4.36
N SER A 127 22.13 21.28 -4.83
CA SER A 127 22.19 21.76 -6.22
C SER A 127 22.38 20.60 -7.20
N GLU A 128 23.25 19.62 -6.87
CA GLU A 128 23.49 18.41 -7.64
C GLU A 128 22.25 17.50 -7.66
N GLN A 129 21.54 17.37 -6.54
CA GLN A 129 20.28 16.65 -6.45
C GLN A 129 19.22 17.28 -7.35
N SER A 130 19.07 18.61 -7.35
CA SER A 130 18.12 19.30 -8.24
C SER A 130 18.47 19.11 -9.72
N LEU A 131 19.77 19.08 -10.04
CA LEU A 131 20.26 18.89 -11.40
C LEU A 131 20.05 17.44 -11.86
N HIS A 132 20.28 16.48 -10.97
CA HIS A 132 20.02 15.06 -11.21
C HIS A 132 18.53 14.76 -11.35
N GLU A 133 17.68 15.36 -10.51
CA GLU A 133 16.23 15.24 -10.59
C GLU A 133 15.69 15.81 -11.91
N ALA A 134 16.18 16.98 -12.34
CA ALA A 134 15.84 17.55 -13.64
C ALA A 134 16.29 16.66 -14.81
N GLN A 135 17.47 16.02 -14.71
CA GLN A 135 17.95 15.06 -15.70
C GLN A 135 17.08 13.80 -15.75
N LEU A 136 16.71 13.25 -14.59
CA LEU A 136 15.83 12.08 -14.50
C LEU A 136 14.44 12.38 -15.06
N SER A 137 13.86 13.54 -14.75
CA SER A 137 12.57 13.98 -15.29
C SER A 137 12.61 14.13 -16.82
N LYS A 138 13.69 14.72 -17.35
CA LYS A 138 13.89 14.82 -18.80
C LYS A 138 14.02 13.45 -19.45
N MET A 139 14.83 12.55 -18.88
CA MET A 139 15.02 11.19 -19.38
C MET A 139 13.72 10.38 -19.33
N GLU A 140 12.91 10.55 -18.29
CA GLU A 140 11.58 9.93 -18.18
C GLU A 140 10.63 10.43 -19.28
N SER A 141 10.58 11.75 -19.52
CA SER A 141 9.76 12.32 -20.59
C SER A 141 10.18 11.81 -21.97
N GLU A 142 11.48 11.72 -22.24
CA GLU A 142 12.01 11.17 -23.48
C GLU A 142 11.67 9.68 -23.64
N MET A 143 11.87 8.88 -22.59
CA MET A 143 11.54 7.45 -22.59
C MET A 143 10.03 7.23 -22.82
N LYS A 144 9.18 8.03 -22.17
CA LYS A 144 7.72 7.97 -22.32
C LYS A 144 7.29 8.35 -23.74
N MET A 145 7.91 9.36 -24.33
CA MET A 145 7.62 9.78 -25.71
C MET A 145 8.01 8.69 -26.71
N VAL A 146 9.21 8.11 -26.57
CA VAL A 146 9.67 6.99 -27.42
C VAL A 146 8.77 5.77 -27.26
N PHE A 147 8.34 5.47 -26.03
CA PHE A 147 7.41 4.37 -25.77
C PHE A 147 6.06 4.61 -26.45
N GLN A 148 5.48 5.81 -26.30
CA GLN A 148 4.21 6.16 -26.95
C GLN A 148 4.32 6.08 -28.47
N GLN A 149 5.42 6.56 -29.06
CA GLN A 149 5.67 6.46 -30.49
C GLN A 149 5.76 5.00 -30.95
N LYS A 150 6.49 4.14 -30.24
CA LYS A 150 6.58 2.71 -30.55
C LYS A 150 5.23 2.00 -30.41
N VAL A 151 4.43 2.35 -29.41
CA VAL A 151 3.09 1.79 -29.21
C VAL A 151 2.17 2.21 -30.36
N ALA A 152 2.20 3.49 -30.77
CA ALA A 152 1.43 3.98 -31.91
C ALA A 152 1.84 3.26 -33.20
N GLU A 153 3.13 3.19 -33.50
CA GLU A 153 3.65 2.51 -34.70
C GLU A 153 3.27 1.02 -34.72
N LYS A 154 3.35 0.33 -33.57
CA LYS A 154 2.94 -1.07 -33.47
C LYS A 154 1.43 -1.24 -33.66
N LYS A 155 0.61 -0.36 -33.08
CA LYS A 155 -0.84 -0.38 -33.29
C LYS A 155 -1.22 -0.14 -34.75
N ASP A 156 -0.57 0.81 -35.42
CA ASP A 156 -0.82 1.11 -36.83
C ASP A 156 -0.44 -0.06 -37.74
N LYS A 157 0.72 -0.69 -37.48
CA LYS A 157 1.13 -1.91 -38.21
C LYS A 157 0.15 -3.06 -37.98
N LEU A 158 -0.35 -3.23 -36.77
CA LEU A 158 -1.31 -4.27 -36.45
C LEU A 158 -2.63 -4.04 -37.19
N LYS A 159 -3.11 -2.78 -37.21
CA LYS A 159 -4.29 -2.38 -37.95
C LYS A 159 -4.17 -2.64 -39.46
N GLN A 160 -3.03 -2.26 -40.06
CA GLN A 160 -2.77 -2.55 -41.48
C GLN A 160 -2.78 -4.06 -41.75
N SER A 161 -2.16 -4.86 -40.87
CA SER A 161 -2.17 -6.32 -41.02
C SER A 161 -3.56 -6.94 -40.86
N GLU A 162 -4.41 -6.41 -39.99
CA GLU A 162 -5.80 -6.84 -39.83
C GLU A 162 -6.65 -6.50 -41.06
N GLU A 163 -6.50 -5.29 -41.61
CA GLU A 163 -7.18 -4.86 -42.84
C GLU A 163 -6.78 -5.71 -44.05
N GLU A 164 -5.48 -6.00 -44.21
CA GLU A 164 -4.99 -6.91 -45.26
C GLU A 164 -5.53 -8.33 -45.10
N LEU A 165 -5.56 -8.85 -43.87
CA LEU A 165 -6.08 -10.18 -43.59
C LEU A 165 -7.59 -10.25 -43.91
N TYR A 166 -8.33 -9.20 -43.58
CA TYR A 166 -9.75 -9.09 -43.88
C TYR A 166 -10.01 -8.99 -45.39
N ALA A 167 -9.21 -8.22 -46.13
CA ALA A 167 -9.30 -8.15 -47.59
C ALA A 167 -9.08 -9.53 -48.23
N ARG A 168 -8.03 -10.25 -47.81
CA ARG A 168 -7.77 -11.62 -48.28
C ARG A 168 -8.91 -12.59 -47.96
N TYR A 169 -9.52 -12.44 -46.78
CA TYR A 169 -10.68 -13.23 -46.39
C TYR A 169 -11.89 -12.97 -47.31
N CYS A 170 -12.17 -11.70 -47.62
CA CYS A 170 -13.23 -11.31 -48.55
C CYS A 170 -12.99 -11.90 -49.95
N ASP A 171 -11.77 -11.77 -50.49
CA ASP A 171 -11.41 -12.31 -51.82
C ASP A 171 -11.59 -13.83 -51.87
N MET A 172 -11.12 -14.53 -50.82
CA MET A 172 -11.26 -15.99 -50.72
C MET A 172 -12.73 -16.41 -50.64
N LYS A 173 -13.54 -15.69 -49.87
CA LYS A 173 -14.98 -15.95 -49.75
C LYS A 173 -15.70 -15.76 -51.09
N GLU A 174 -15.41 -14.68 -51.81
CA GLU A 174 -16.01 -14.41 -53.12
C GLU A 174 -15.59 -15.48 -54.15
N ALA A 175 -14.33 -15.94 -54.12
CA ALA A 175 -13.86 -17.03 -54.97
C ALA A 175 -14.59 -18.35 -54.67
N LEU A 176 -14.84 -18.66 -53.39
CA LEU A 176 -15.59 -19.84 -52.98
C LEU A 176 -17.07 -19.76 -53.41
N GLU A 177 -17.68 -18.59 -53.31
CA GLU A 177 -19.06 -18.34 -53.76
C GLU A 177 -19.20 -18.54 -55.28
N LYS A 178 -18.26 -18.01 -56.07
CA LYS A 178 -18.20 -18.25 -57.51
C LYS A 178 -18.03 -19.73 -57.86
N GLN A 179 -17.23 -20.48 -57.10
CA GLN A 179 -17.09 -21.93 -57.27
C GLN A 179 -18.43 -22.62 -56.98
N CYS A 180 -19.09 -22.29 -55.87
CA CYS A 180 -20.42 -22.82 -55.53
C CYS A 180 -21.46 -22.52 -56.62
N ASP A 181 -21.49 -21.29 -57.14
CA ASP A 181 -22.39 -20.90 -58.23
C ASP A 181 -22.10 -21.72 -59.49
N GLN A 182 -20.81 -21.88 -59.87
CA GLN A 182 -20.44 -22.72 -61.01
C GLN A 182 -20.91 -24.16 -60.84
N PHE A 183 -20.71 -24.76 -59.66
CA PHE A 183 -21.23 -26.10 -59.37
C PHE A 183 -22.76 -26.16 -59.44
N ALA A 184 -23.46 -25.14 -58.94
CA ALA A 184 -24.92 -25.06 -59.02
C ALA A 184 -25.42 -24.93 -60.47
N TYR A 185 -24.76 -24.10 -61.29
CA TYR A 185 -25.07 -23.97 -62.72
C TYR A 185 -24.85 -25.27 -63.47
N VAL A 186 -23.72 -25.94 -63.24
CA VAL A 186 -23.42 -27.26 -63.83
C VAL A 186 -24.48 -28.26 -63.39
N PHE A 187 -24.79 -28.35 -62.10
CA PHE A 187 -25.81 -29.26 -61.58
C PHE A 187 -27.19 -29.01 -62.20
N LEU A 188 -27.64 -27.74 -62.29
CA LEU A 188 -28.90 -27.37 -62.94
C LEU A 188 -28.91 -27.70 -64.44
N TRP A 189 -27.78 -27.51 -65.14
CA TRP A 189 -27.66 -27.87 -66.55
C TRP A 189 -27.74 -29.38 -66.76
N TYR A 190 -27.02 -30.17 -65.95
CA TYR A 190 -27.14 -31.63 -65.94
C TYR A 190 -28.57 -32.08 -65.65
N PHE A 191 -29.23 -31.50 -64.64
CA PHE A 191 -30.59 -31.87 -64.27
C PHE A 191 -31.62 -31.49 -65.35
N LYS A 192 -31.48 -30.33 -65.99
CA LYS A 192 -32.32 -29.93 -67.14
C LYS A 192 -32.06 -30.81 -68.36
N GLY A 193 -30.81 -31.18 -68.63
CA GLY A 193 -30.45 -32.10 -69.70
C GLY A 193 -31.03 -33.51 -69.49
N LEU A 194 -30.95 -34.02 -68.26
CA LEU A 194 -31.60 -35.27 -67.84
C LEU A 194 -33.12 -35.19 -68.01
N ASN A 195 -33.76 -34.10 -67.56
CA ASN A 195 -35.20 -33.90 -67.73
C ASN A 195 -35.62 -33.80 -69.21
N TRP A 196 -34.84 -33.13 -70.06
CA TRP A 196 -35.10 -33.06 -71.51
C TRP A 196 -34.95 -34.43 -72.17
N LYS A 197 -33.95 -35.22 -71.76
CA LYS A 197 -33.75 -36.60 -72.24
C LYS A 197 -34.92 -37.49 -71.85
N ILE A 198 -35.38 -37.41 -70.60
CA ILE A 198 -36.56 -38.15 -70.11
C ILE A 198 -37.84 -37.74 -70.86
N ARG A 199 -37.96 -36.46 -71.23
CA ARG A 199 -39.16 -35.93 -71.92
C ARG A 199 -39.20 -36.15 -73.45
N ASN A 200 -38.06 -36.51 -74.07
CA ASN A 200 -37.96 -36.79 -75.52
C ASN A 200 -37.61 -38.26 -75.81
N VAL A 201 -37.75 -39.14 -74.82
CA VAL A 201 -37.72 -40.60 -75.00
C VAL A 201 -39.15 -41.09 -74.82
N ASP A 202 -39.97 -40.79 -75.84
CA ASP A 202 -41.23 -41.44 -76.21
C ASP A 202 -41.37 -41.30 -77.73
#